data_AF-A0A8S2YHD8-F1
#
_entry.id   AF-A0A8S2YHD8-F1
#
_cell.length_a   1.000
_cell.length_b   1.000
_cell.length_c   1.000
_cell.angle_alpha   90.00
_cell.angle_beta   90.00
_cell.angle_gamma   90.00
#
_symmetry.space_group_name_H-M   'P 1'
#
loop_
_entity.id
_entity.type
_entity.pdbx_description
1 polymer ?
#
loop_
_entity_poly.entity_id
_entity_poly.type
_entity_poly.pdbx_seq_one_letter_code
_entity_poly.pdbx_strand_id
1 'polypeptide(L)'
;CKRRSANASSTRDTVQDSVTSQLLTKLDGYSELNNILVIGKTNLRESVDPALTRPGRLEVSIKVQLPNRDDRTKIFDIYTKLLLQHHLLEQNIDIERIICDTHGLTGAHIEQLVRIAINNALRRGVMKVEKFQNI
;
A
#
# COMPACT_ATOMS: atom_id res chain seq x y z
N CYS A 1 -18.79 47.03 24.68
CA CYS A 1 -19.11 46.41 23.38
C CYS A 1 -17.85 46.28 22.51
N LYS A 2 -17.18 45.12 22.49
CA LYS A 2 -16.07 44.84 21.57
C LYS A 2 -16.56 43.80 20.55
N ARG A 3 -16.89 44.27 19.35
CA ARG A 3 -17.20 43.43 18.19
C ARG A 3 -15.95 42.62 17.84
N ARG A 4 -16.05 41.29 17.83
CA ARG A 4 -15.02 40.43 17.21
C ARG A 4 -15.39 40.22 15.75
N SER A 5 -14.48 40.68 14.91
CA SER A 5 -14.46 40.52 13.46
C SER A 5 -14.20 39.06 13.08
N ALA A 6 -14.62 38.73 11.86
CA ALA A 6 -14.73 37.42 11.23
C ALA A 6 -13.45 36.57 11.21
N ASN A 7 -13.63 35.24 11.23
CA ASN A 7 -12.76 34.26 10.57
C ASN A 7 -13.63 33.08 10.08
N ALA A 8 -14.03 33.14 8.81
CA ALA A 8 -14.83 32.12 8.10
C ALA A 8 -13.99 30.89 7.65
N SER A 9 -12.80 30.69 8.22
CA SER A 9 -11.94 29.53 7.99
C SER A 9 -12.09 28.42 9.05
N SER A 10 -12.90 28.65 10.09
CA SER A 10 -12.98 27.82 11.30
C SER A 10 -13.97 26.64 11.24
N THR A 11 -14.74 26.51 10.16
CA THR A 11 -15.77 25.45 10.05
C THR A 11 -15.22 24.10 9.58
N ARG A 12 -14.10 24.08 8.83
CA ARG A 12 -13.51 22.81 8.36
C ARG A 12 -12.72 22.08 9.44
N ASP A 13 -11.93 22.83 10.21
CA ASP A 13 -11.11 22.26 11.30
C ASP A 13 -11.98 21.71 12.42
N THR A 14 -13.06 22.42 12.79
CA THR A 14 -13.99 21.96 13.84
C THR A 14 -14.71 20.66 13.46
N VAL A 15 -15.03 20.46 12.18
CA VAL A 15 -15.62 19.20 11.71
C VAL A 15 -14.61 18.07 11.75
N GLN A 16 -13.38 18.31 11.29
CA GLN A 16 -12.33 17.29 11.28
C GLN A 16 -11.95 16.83 12.70
N ASP A 17 -11.83 17.76 13.64
CA ASP A 17 -11.59 17.47 15.05
C ASP A 17 -12.76 16.73 15.72
N SER A 18 -14.00 17.01 15.28
CA SER A 18 -15.18 16.32 15.79
C SER A 18 -15.24 14.85 15.35
N VAL A 19 -14.80 14.56 14.11
CA VAL A 19 -14.81 13.20 13.55
C VAL A 19 -13.71 12.34 14.17
N THR A 20 -12.51 12.90 14.38
CA THR A 20 -11.41 12.20 15.06
C THR A 20 -11.76 11.89 16.51
N SER A 21 -12.37 12.84 17.22
CA SER A 21 -12.84 12.64 18.61
C SER A 21 -13.92 11.55 18.72
N GLN A 22 -14.84 11.47 17.75
CA GLN A 22 -15.85 10.42 17.71
C GLN A 22 -15.22 9.04 17.43
N LEU A 23 -14.26 8.97 16.51
CA LEU A 23 -13.52 7.74 16.25
C LEU A 23 -12.78 7.26 17.50
N LEU A 24 -12.08 8.16 18.19
CA LEU A 24 -11.40 7.87 19.45
C LEU A 24 -12.36 7.35 20.53
N THR A 25 -13.51 8.00 20.69
CA THR A 25 -14.55 7.57 21.65
C THR A 25 -15.09 6.17 21.35
N LYS A 26 -15.13 5.78 20.06
CA LYS A 26 -15.53 4.42 19.65
C LYS A 26 -14.42 3.39 19.86
N LEU A 27 -13.16 3.78 19.65
CA LEU A 27 -11.99 2.93 19.92
C LEU A 27 -11.80 2.68 21.43
N ASP A 28 -12.05 3.71 22.26
CA ASP A 28 -11.97 3.63 23.73
C ASP A 28 -13.26 3.09 24.38
N GLY A 29 -14.21 2.62 23.57
CA GLY A 29 -15.57 2.33 23.97
C GLY A 29 -15.66 1.58 25.31
N TYR A 30 -16.60 2.02 26.15
CA TYR A 30 -16.88 1.56 27.52
C TYR A 30 -17.33 0.09 27.63
N SER A 31 -16.99 -0.76 26.67
CA SER A 31 -17.20 -2.21 26.69
C SER A 31 -16.16 -2.79 25.76
N GLU A 32 -15.24 -3.56 26.33
CA GLU A 32 -14.08 -4.14 25.68
C GLU A 32 -14.43 -4.71 24.28
N LEU A 33 -13.95 -4.04 23.23
CA LEU A 33 -13.98 -4.55 21.86
C LEU A 33 -12.96 -5.69 21.72
N ASN A 34 -13.14 -6.78 22.47
CA ASN A 34 -12.13 -7.85 22.63
C ASN A 34 -11.77 -8.60 21.34
N ASN A 35 -12.49 -8.38 20.24
CA ASN A 35 -12.35 -9.14 18.99
C ASN A 35 -12.11 -8.26 17.73
N ILE A 36 -11.78 -6.97 17.86
CA ILE A 36 -11.57 -6.10 16.69
C ILE A 36 -10.10 -5.71 16.58
N LEU A 37 -9.49 -6.04 15.43
CA LEU A 37 -8.17 -5.54 15.03
C LEU A 37 -8.33 -4.39 14.04
N VAL A 38 -7.83 -3.21 14.39
CA VAL A 38 -7.83 -2.03 13.51
C VAL A 38 -6.44 -1.86 12.90
N ILE A 39 -6.37 -1.84 11.57
CA ILE A 39 -5.13 -1.59 10.83
C ILE A 39 -5.28 -0.28 10.04
N GLY A 40 -4.41 0.69 10.34
CA GLY A 40 -4.32 1.95 9.62
C GLY A 40 -3.09 1.97 8.70
N LYS A 41 -3.24 2.55 7.51
CA LYS A 41 -2.12 2.87 6.62
C LYS A 41 -2.02 4.38 6.43
N THR A 42 -0.82 4.92 6.58
CA THR A 42 -0.54 6.33 6.28
C THR A 42 0.79 6.43 5.56
N ASN A 43 0.87 7.33 4.58
CA ASN A 43 2.14 7.69 3.94
C ASN A 43 2.88 8.77 4.75
N LEU A 44 2.19 9.40 5.70
CA LEU A 44 2.68 10.51 6.51
C LEU A 44 2.37 10.22 7.97
N ARG A 45 3.39 9.88 8.77
CA ARG A 45 3.19 9.49 10.18
C ARG A 45 2.93 10.71 11.05
N GLU A 46 3.59 11.81 10.73
CA GLU A 46 3.56 13.08 11.43
C GLU A 46 2.21 13.82 11.32
N SER A 47 1.36 13.47 10.34
CA SER A 47 0.00 14.01 10.25
C SER A 47 -1.02 13.23 11.08
N VAL A 48 -0.64 12.11 11.69
CA VAL A 48 -1.53 11.34 12.55
C VAL A 48 -1.60 12.01 13.92
N ASP A 49 -2.82 12.18 14.44
CA ASP A 49 -3.06 12.74 15.76
C ASP A 49 -2.31 11.93 16.84
N PRO A 50 -1.45 12.56 17.66
CA PRO A 50 -0.77 11.92 18.79
C PRO A 50 -1.71 11.22 19.79
N ALA A 51 -2.99 11.59 19.83
CA ALA A 51 -3.97 10.90 20.63
C ALA A 51 -4.19 9.44 20.15
N LEU A 52 -4.15 9.19 18.84
CA LEU A 52 -4.37 7.86 18.26
C LEU A 52 -3.22 6.89 18.53
N THR A 53 -1.99 7.38 18.69
CA THR A 53 -0.77 6.55 18.85
C THR A 53 -0.48 6.16 20.30
N ARG A 54 -1.35 6.54 21.24
CA ARG A 54 -1.20 6.16 22.66
C ARG A 54 -1.46 4.66 22.86
N PRO A 55 -0.83 4.05 23.89
CA PRO A 55 -1.09 2.65 24.26
C PRO A 55 -2.58 2.38 24.44
N GLY A 56 -3.05 1.23 23.95
CA GLY A 56 -4.48 0.85 23.95
C GLY A 56 -5.29 1.28 22.72
N ARG A 57 -4.70 2.04 21.77
CA ARG A 57 -5.30 2.40 20.47
C ARG A 57 -4.43 1.89 19.32
N LEU A 58 -3.79 2.78 18.54
CA LEU A 58 -2.83 2.43 17.49
C LEU A 58 -1.41 2.35 18.07
N GLU A 59 -1.20 1.37 18.95
CA GLU A 59 0.06 1.19 19.66
C GLU A 59 1.19 0.72 18.74
N VAL A 60 0.92 -0.30 17.91
CA VAL A 60 1.94 -0.89 17.04
C VAL A 60 2.08 -0.09 15.76
N SER A 61 3.31 0.35 15.50
CA SER A 61 3.66 1.13 14.33
C SER A 61 4.74 0.42 13.53
N ILE A 62 4.38 -0.05 12.32
CA ILE A 62 5.30 -0.76 11.44
C ILE A 62 5.67 0.15 10.26
N LYS A 63 6.96 0.45 10.13
CA LYS A 63 7.48 1.19 8.98
C LYS A 63 7.82 0.21 7.86
N VAL A 64 7.11 0.31 6.75
CA VAL A 64 7.44 -0.42 5.52
C VAL A 64 8.54 0.35 4.80
N GLN A 65 9.68 -0.31 4.56
CA GLN A 65 10.80 0.27 3.82
C GLN A 65 10.78 -0.17 2.36
N LEU A 66 11.64 0.45 1.54
CA LEU A 66 11.88 -0.02 0.18
C LEU A 66 12.46 -1.46 0.21
N PRO A 67 12.08 -2.32 -0.74
CA PRO A 67 12.51 -3.71 -0.73
C PRO A 67 14.01 -3.83 -1.03
N ASN A 68 14.69 -4.66 -0.24
CA ASN A 68 16.08 -5.04 -0.48
C ASN A 68 16.19 -6.00 -1.68
N ARG A 69 17.41 -6.36 -2.08
CA ARG A 69 17.64 -7.32 -3.19
C ARG A 69 16.89 -8.63 -2.96
N ASP A 70 16.96 -9.18 -1.74
CA ASP A 70 16.32 -10.45 -1.39
C ASP A 70 14.79 -10.32 -1.40
N ASP A 71 14.26 -9.19 -0.95
CA ASP A 71 12.81 -8.93 -0.99
C ASP A 71 12.33 -8.78 -2.43
N ARG A 72 13.09 -8.07 -3.28
CA ARG A 72 12.79 -7.98 -4.72
C ARG A 72 12.82 -9.35 -5.37
N THR A 73 13.78 -10.21 -5.01
CA THR A 73 13.85 -11.60 -5.49
C THR A 73 12.55 -12.34 -5.18
N LYS A 74 12.07 -12.26 -3.94
CA LYS A 74 10.79 -12.87 -3.54
C LYS A 74 9.59 -12.29 -4.29
N ILE A 75 9.57 -10.98 -4.52
CA ILE A 75 8.50 -10.32 -5.30
C ILE A 75 8.51 -10.83 -6.74
N PHE A 76 9.69 -10.87 -7.38
CA PHE A 76 9.84 -11.43 -8.73
C PHE A 76 9.48 -12.92 -8.77
N ASP A 77 9.79 -13.70 -7.73
CA ASP A 77 9.40 -15.11 -7.64
C ASP A 77 7.89 -15.31 -7.64
N ILE A 78 7.13 -14.42 -7.00
CA ILE A 78 5.66 -14.47 -7.01
C ILE A 78 5.14 -14.26 -8.44
N TYR A 79 5.60 -13.20 -9.10
CA TYR A 79 5.17 -12.89 -10.47
C TYR A 79 5.63 -13.94 -11.48
N THR A 80 6.85 -14.45 -11.35
CA THR A 80 7.37 -15.47 -12.27
C THR A 80 6.66 -16.80 -12.09
N LYS A 81 6.31 -17.20 -10.86
CA LYS A 81 5.46 -18.39 -10.62
C LYS A 81 4.10 -18.26 -11.28
N LEU A 82 3.44 -17.11 -11.17
CA LEU A 82 2.16 -16.85 -11.84
C LEU A 82 2.30 -16.98 -13.36
N LEU A 83 3.33 -16.36 -13.95
CA LEU A 83 3.54 -16.44 -15.39
C LEU A 83 3.92 -17.85 -15.88
N LEU A 84 4.66 -18.60 -15.08
CA LEU A 84 5.04 -19.98 -15.38
C LEU A 84 3.81 -20.91 -15.35
N GLN A 85 2.91 -20.75 -14.38
CA GLN A 85 1.64 -21.48 -14.34
C GLN A 85 0.84 -21.28 -15.64
N HIS A 86 0.83 -20.05 -16.17
CA HIS A 86 0.15 -19.74 -17.43
C HIS A 86 0.99 -20.05 -18.69
N HIS A 87 2.19 -20.62 -18.56
CA HIS A 87 3.12 -20.89 -19.66
C HIS A 87 3.40 -19.63 -20.51
N LEU A 88 3.64 -18.51 -19.83
CA LEU A 88 3.92 -17.19 -20.43
C LEU A 88 5.40 -16.81 -20.32
N LEU A 89 6.22 -17.64 -19.67
CA LEU A 89 7.67 -17.45 -19.54
C LEU A 89 8.43 -18.47 -20.38
N GLU A 90 9.48 -17.97 -21.02
CA GLU A 90 10.49 -18.80 -21.68
C GLU A 90 11.50 -19.32 -20.64
N GLN A 91 12.07 -20.51 -20.88
CA GLN A 91 12.97 -21.18 -19.93
C GLN A 91 14.33 -20.47 -19.75
N ASN A 92 14.71 -19.55 -20.65
CA ASN A 92 16.03 -18.89 -20.68
C ASN A 92 16.04 -17.48 -20.08
N ILE A 93 15.15 -17.18 -19.14
CA ILE A 93 15.09 -15.84 -18.55
C ILE A 93 16.01 -15.75 -17.33
N ASP A 94 17.01 -14.88 -17.43
CA ASP A 94 17.90 -14.54 -16.31
C ASP A 94 17.22 -13.53 -15.38
N ILE A 95 16.52 -14.04 -14.37
CA ILE A 95 15.80 -13.24 -13.38
C ILE A 95 16.78 -12.50 -12.46
N GLU A 96 17.94 -13.09 -12.16
CA GLU A 96 18.94 -12.47 -11.28
C GLU A 96 19.47 -11.16 -11.86
N ARG A 97 19.74 -11.14 -13.17
CA ARG A 97 20.15 -9.92 -13.86
C ARG A 97 19.11 -8.81 -13.76
N ILE A 98 17.83 -9.16 -13.95
CA ILE A 98 16.72 -8.19 -13.85
C ILE A 98 16.62 -7.62 -12.43
N ILE A 99 16.83 -8.45 -11.39
CA ILE A 99 16.79 -8.00 -9.98
C ILE A 99 17.94 -7.03 -9.67
N CYS A 100 19.11 -7.25 -10.26
CA CYS A 100 20.27 -6.35 -10.14
C CYS A 100 20.00 -4.98 -10.78
N ASP A 101 19.37 -4.96 -11.96
CA ASP A 101 19.09 -3.73 -12.69
C ASP A 101 17.94 -2.91 -12.05
N THR A 102 17.07 -3.54 -11.26
CA THR A 102 15.86 -2.94 -10.66
C THR A 102 16.07 -2.36 -9.25
N HIS A 103 17.22 -1.75 -9.00
CA HIS A 103 17.53 -1.10 -7.73
C HIS A 103 16.58 0.07 -7.42
N GLY A 104 16.13 0.17 -6.17
CA GLY A 104 15.26 1.26 -5.71
C GLY A 104 13.80 1.18 -6.15
N LEU A 105 13.39 0.14 -6.88
CA LEU A 105 11.99 -0.06 -7.25
C LEU A 105 11.13 -0.51 -6.06
N THR A 106 9.90 0.00 -6.00
CA THR A 106 8.86 -0.47 -5.07
C THR A 106 8.19 -1.72 -5.64
N GLY A 107 7.46 -2.47 -4.80
CA GLY A 107 6.64 -3.59 -5.27
C GLY A 107 5.69 -3.20 -6.40
N ALA A 108 5.06 -2.02 -6.30
CA ALA A 108 4.16 -1.51 -7.34
C ALA A 108 4.89 -1.24 -8.67
N HIS A 109 6.13 -0.75 -8.64
CA HIS A 109 6.92 -0.57 -9.86
C HIS A 109 7.30 -1.92 -10.50
N ILE A 110 7.62 -2.93 -9.68
CA ILE A 110 7.91 -4.28 -10.18
C ILE A 110 6.68 -4.89 -10.85
N GLU A 111 5.52 -4.78 -10.20
CA GLU A 111 4.24 -5.22 -10.78
C GLU A 111 3.99 -4.56 -12.15
N GLN A 112 4.16 -3.24 -12.21
CA GLN A 112 3.93 -2.49 -13.44
C GLN A 112 4.94 -2.87 -14.54
N LEU A 113 6.21 -3.11 -14.18
CA LEU A 113 7.22 -3.58 -15.11
C LEU A 113 6.83 -4.91 -15.74
N VAL A 114 6.39 -5.87 -14.92
CA VAL A 114 5.89 -7.18 -15.36
C VAL A 114 4.67 -6.99 -16.28
N ARG A 115 3.71 -6.15 -15.88
CA ARG A 115 2.50 -5.88 -16.67
C ARG A 115 2.81 -5.26 -18.04
N ILE A 116 3.77 -4.33 -18.11
CA ILE A 116 4.23 -3.73 -19.36
C ILE A 116 4.93 -4.77 -20.25
N ALA A 117 5.81 -5.59 -19.68
CA ALA A 117 6.51 -6.65 -20.42
C ALA A 117 5.51 -7.61 -21.08
N ILE A 118 4.49 -8.00 -20.32
CA ILE A 118 3.43 -8.87 -20.80
C ILE A 118 2.61 -8.18 -21.92
N ASN A 119 2.21 -6.92 -21.74
CA ASN A 119 1.46 -6.17 -22.77
C ASN A 119 2.26 -6.06 -24.08
N ASN A 120 3.57 -5.82 -23.96
CA ASN A 120 4.47 -5.81 -25.11
C ASN A 120 4.55 -7.19 -25.79
N ALA A 121 4.56 -8.29 -25.03
CA ALA A 121 4.53 -9.64 -25.58
C ALA A 121 3.21 -9.94 -26.32
N LEU A 122 2.07 -9.48 -25.79
CA LEU A 122 0.77 -9.54 -26.48
C LEU A 122 0.78 -8.75 -27.79
N ARG A 123 1.30 -7.51 -27.77
CA ARG A 123 1.40 -6.66 -28.97
C ARG A 123 2.28 -7.27 -30.06
N ARG A 124 3.32 -8.01 -29.68
CA ARG A 124 4.19 -8.75 -30.62
C ARG A 124 3.53 -10.00 -31.19
N GLY A 125 2.34 -10.38 -30.73
CA GLY A 125 1.62 -11.58 -31.17
C GLY A 125 2.20 -12.89 -30.65
N VAL A 126 3.17 -12.83 -29.71
CA VAL A 126 3.81 -14.01 -29.11
C VAL A 126 2.88 -14.67 -28.07
N MET A 127 1.90 -13.92 -27.57
CA MET A 127 0.96 -14.36 -26.53
C MET A 127 -0.49 -14.28 -27.02
N LYS A 128 -1.26 -15.36 -26.84
CA LYS A 128 -2.71 -15.39 -27.11
C LYS A 128 -3.50 -14.86 -25.92
N VAL A 129 -4.50 -14.02 -26.19
CA VAL A 129 -5.29 -13.22 -25.23
C VAL A 129 -6.05 -14.09 -24.21
N GLU A 130 -6.38 -15.34 -24.55
CA GLU A 130 -7.18 -16.25 -23.69
C GLU A 130 -6.56 -16.52 -22.31
N LYS A 131 -5.25 -16.30 -22.15
CA LYS A 131 -4.55 -16.56 -20.88
C LYS A 131 -4.56 -15.39 -19.90
N PHE A 132 -5.12 -14.23 -20.27
CA PHE A 132 -5.03 -13.00 -19.46
C PHE A 132 -6.15 -12.80 -18.44
N GLN A 133 -7.31 -13.40 -18.65
CA GLN A 133 -8.49 -13.10 -17.83
C GLN A 133 -8.44 -13.68 -16.41
N ASN A 134 -7.42 -14.48 -16.08
CA ASN A 134 -7.27 -15.18 -14.81
C ASN A 134 -6.01 -14.79 -14.01
N ILE A 135 -5.38 -13.64 -14.33
CA ILE A 135 -4.26 -13.07 -13.55
C ILE A 135 -4.71 -11.78 -12.88
#